data_AF-A0AAW3ENZ9-F1
#
_entry.id   AF-A0AAW3ENZ9-F1
#
_cell.length_a   1.000
_cell.length_b   1.000
_cell.length_c   1.000
_cell.angle_alpha   90.00
_cell.angle_beta   90.00
_cell.angle_gamma   90.00
#
_symmetry.space_group_name_H-M   'P 1'
#
loop_
_entity.id
_entity.type
_entity.pdbx_description
1 polymer ?
#
loop_
_entity_poly.entity_id
_entity_poly.type
_entity_poly.pdbx_seq_one_letter_code
_entity_poly.pdbx_strand_id
1 'polypeptide(L)'
;MKSAVVVLALFVATNAFAEPSPADEIAARSGLPASQVQALLQDCDSNQTSMNFCAWRDQIVAERELQQVVDQRISEHPDRKSALESKIAKWKKARDASCDKSARKEWSDGSMLPAARATCATAATRAMAEKLAKKPAHGPS
;
A
#
# COMPACT_ATOMS: atom_id res chain seq x y z
N MET A 1 16.33 33.85 53.67
CA MET A 1 16.65 32.53 53.08
C MET A 1 15.62 32.25 51.99
N LYS A 2 16.00 32.40 50.71
CA LYS A 2 15.10 32.16 49.56
C LYS A 2 15.53 30.85 48.90
N SER A 3 14.74 29.80 49.10
CA SER A 3 14.96 28.51 48.44
C SER A 3 14.54 28.60 46.98
N ALA A 4 15.48 28.42 46.06
CA ALA A 4 15.21 28.27 44.64
C ALA A 4 14.83 26.81 44.36
N VAL A 5 13.61 26.58 43.89
CA VAL A 5 13.15 25.28 43.40
C VAL A 5 13.47 25.26 41.90
N VAL A 6 14.39 24.39 41.49
CA VAL A 6 14.69 24.13 40.07
C VAL A 6 13.75 23.00 39.61
N VAL A 7 12.78 23.35 38.76
CA VAL A 7 11.90 22.37 38.10
C VAL A 7 12.59 21.91 36.82
N LEU A 8 13.04 20.67 36.79
CA LEU A 8 13.61 20.02 35.62
C LEU A 8 12.47 19.52 34.71
N ALA A 9 12.24 20.18 33.58
CA ALA A 9 11.26 19.75 32.59
C ALA A 9 11.81 18.58 31.76
N LEU A 10 11.25 17.38 31.93
CA LEU A 10 11.51 16.23 31.08
C LEU A 10 10.71 16.37 29.78
N PHE A 11 11.38 16.67 28.67
CA PHE A 11 10.79 16.61 27.34
C PHE A 11 10.61 15.15 26.93
N VAL A 12 9.37 14.67 26.92
CA VAL A 12 9.02 13.38 26.31
C VAL A 12 8.98 13.61 24.80
N ALA A 13 10.02 13.15 24.09
CA ALA A 13 10.02 13.15 22.64
C ALA A 13 8.94 12.18 22.13
N THR A 14 7.88 12.71 21.54
CA THR A 14 6.90 11.91 20.81
C THR A 14 7.54 11.47 19.51
N ASN A 15 8.06 10.24 19.45
CA ASN A 15 8.46 9.63 18.19
C ASN A 15 7.18 9.44 17.36
N ALA A 16 6.93 10.33 16.40
CA ALA A 16 5.98 10.06 15.34
C ALA A 16 6.50 8.83 14.60
N PHE A 17 5.83 7.68 14.76
CA PHE A 17 6.18 6.47 14.01
C PHE A 17 5.99 6.79 12.53
N ALA A 18 7.10 6.84 11.78
CA ALA A 18 7.02 6.90 10.34
C ALA A 18 6.36 5.61 9.84
N GLU A 19 5.37 5.74 8.96
CA GLU A 19 4.79 4.59 8.25
C GLU A 19 5.91 3.77 7.60
N PRO A 20 5.90 2.42 7.68
CA PRO A 20 6.93 1.59 7.08
C PRO A 20 7.12 1.95 5.59
N SER A 21 8.35 1.92 5.09
CA SER A 21 8.57 2.10 3.65
C SER A 21 8.09 0.88 2.87
N PRO A 22 7.86 0.98 1.55
CA PRO A 22 7.60 -0.21 0.73
C PRO A 22 8.73 -1.25 0.82
N ALA A 23 9.98 -0.80 1.01
CA ALA A 23 11.12 -1.70 1.21
C ALA A 23 11.02 -2.46 2.54
N ASP A 24 10.55 -1.80 3.61
CA ASP A 24 10.35 -2.46 4.92
C ASP A 24 9.24 -3.51 4.86
N GLU A 25 8.14 -3.22 4.15
CA GLU A 25 7.08 -4.21 3.94
C GLU A 25 7.56 -5.42 3.12
N ILE A 26 8.34 -5.18 2.07
CA ILE A 26 8.93 -6.26 1.26
C ILE A 26 9.95 -7.06 2.09
N ALA A 27 10.73 -6.40 2.94
CA ALA A 27 11.66 -7.06 3.86
C ALA A 27 10.90 -7.99 4.83
N ALA A 28 9.83 -7.49 5.45
CA ALA A 28 8.97 -8.30 6.32
C ALA A 28 8.34 -9.49 5.58
N ARG A 29 7.92 -9.30 4.33
CA ARG A 29 7.30 -10.35 3.51
C ARG A 29 8.28 -11.40 3.00
N SER A 30 9.51 -10.99 2.68
CA SER A 30 10.54 -11.85 2.09
C SER A 30 11.44 -12.52 3.13
N GLY A 31 11.53 -11.98 4.34
CA GLY A 31 12.49 -12.40 5.36
C GLY A 31 13.91 -11.89 5.11
N LEU A 32 14.13 -11.04 4.09
CA LEU A 32 15.42 -10.44 3.80
C LEU A 32 15.63 -9.13 4.58
N PRO A 33 16.88 -8.75 4.90
CA PRO A 33 17.16 -7.44 5.48
C PRO A 33 16.70 -6.29 4.57
N ALA A 34 16.18 -5.22 5.17
CA ALA A 34 15.72 -4.03 4.44
C ALA A 34 16.80 -3.43 3.52
N SER A 35 18.07 -3.46 3.93
CA SER A 35 19.20 -3.02 3.10
C SER A 35 19.39 -3.87 1.84
N GLN A 36 19.19 -5.19 1.95
CA GLN A 36 19.26 -6.10 0.81
C GLN A 36 18.06 -5.90 -0.13
N VAL A 37 16.86 -5.74 0.43
CA VAL A 37 15.68 -5.39 -0.37
C VAL A 37 15.89 -4.08 -1.11
N GLN A 38 16.41 -3.06 -0.43
CA GLN A 38 16.69 -1.76 -1.03
C GLN A 38 17.67 -1.88 -2.21
N ALA A 39 18.71 -2.71 -2.08
CA ALA A 39 19.64 -2.97 -3.18
C ALA A 39 18.95 -3.66 -4.37
N LEU A 40 18.10 -4.67 -4.11
CA LEU A 40 17.34 -5.38 -5.15
C LEU A 40 16.33 -4.48 -5.87
N LEU A 41 15.83 -3.44 -5.20
CA LEU A 41 14.88 -2.46 -5.78
C LEU A 41 15.55 -1.37 -6.66
N GLN A 42 16.88 -1.27 -6.69
CA GLN A 42 17.59 -0.25 -7.49
C GLN A 42 17.59 -0.55 -8.99
N ASP A 43 17.60 -1.83 -9.36
CA ASP A 43 17.56 -2.28 -10.75
C ASP A 43 16.55 -3.41 -10.89
N CYS A 44 15.35 -3.03 -11.35
CA CYS A 44 14.20 -3.92 -11.48
C CYS A 44 14.40 -5.03 -12.52
N ASP A 45 15.29 -4.84 -13.48
CA ASP A 45 15.51 -5.78 -14.59
C ASP A 45 16.76 -6.65 -14.39
N SER A 46 17.51 -6.44 -13.30
CA SER A 46 18.77 -7.15 -13.04
C SER A 46 18.64 -8.66 -12.89
N ASN A 47 17.56 -9.15 -12.26
CA ASN A 47 17.27 -10.57 -12.07
C ASN A 47 15.81 -10.80 -11.66
N GLN A 48 15.35 -12.06 -11.65
CA GLN A 48 13.97 -12.41 -11.33
C GLN A 48 13.53 -11.98 -9.92
N THR A 49 14.42 -11.98 -8.93
CA THR A 49 14.08 -11.52 -7.57
C THR A 49 13.82 -10.02 -7.58
N SER A 50 14.68 -9.24 -8.23
CA SER A 50 14.49 -7.80 -8.42
C SER A 50 13.20 -7.48 -9.16
N MET A 51 12.87 -8.23 -10.23
CA MET A 51 11.59 -8.07 -10.95
C MET A 51 10.39 -8.32 -10.03
N ASN A 52 10.42 -9.41 -9.24
CA ASN A 52 9.36 -9.71 -8.28
C ASN A 52 9.21 -8.62 -7.21
N PHE A 53 10.33 -8.12 -6.67
CA PHE A 53 10.31 -7.11 -5.63
C PHE A 53 9.85 -5.75 -6.14
N CYS A 54 10.25 -5.35 -7.35
CA CYS A 54 9.74 -4.13 -7.97
C CYS A 54 8.23 -4.23 -8.23
N ALA A 55 7.73 -5.39 -8.71
CA ALA A 55 6.29 -5.59 -8.87
C ALA A 55 5.54 -5.50 -7.53
N TRP A 56 6.12 -6.01 -6.43
CA TRP A 56 5.54 -5.85 -5.09
C TRP A 56 5.56 -4.39 -4.61
N ARG A 57 6.67 -3.67 -4.81
CA ARG A 57 6.80 -2.25 -4.46
C ARG A 57 5.70 -1.44 -5.15
N ASP A 58 5.54 -1.65 -6.45
CA ASP A 58 4.57 -0.90 -7.26
C ASP A 58 3.13 -1.20 -6.82
N GLN A 59 2.85 -2.45 -6.43
CA GLN A 59 1.58 -2.82 -5.83
C GLN A 59 1.34 -2.11 -4.51
N ILE A 60 2.32 -2.11 -3.59
CA ILE A 60 2.22 -1.44 -2.29
C ILE A 60 1.94 0.06 -2.47
N VAL A 61 2.68 0.71 -3.38
CA VAL A 61 2.48 2.14 -3.68
C VAL A 61 1.06 2.39 -4.20
N ALA A 62 0.59 1.60 -5.17
CA ALA A 62 -0.77 1.76 -5.72
C ALA A 62 -1.86 1.52 -4.66
N GLU A 63 -1.66 0.58 -3.73
CA GLU A 63 -2.60 0.32 -2.63
C GLU A 63 -2.67 1.48 -1.66
N ARG A 64 -1.52 2.12 -1.35
CA ARG A 64 -1.46 3.33 -0.51
C ARG A 64 -2.14 4.51 -1.19
N GLU A 65 -1.93 4.71 -2.48
CA GLU A 65 -2.62 5.73 -3.27
C GLU A 65 -4.14 5.51 -3.27
N LEU A 66 -4.60 4.26 -3.45
CA LEU A 66 -6.02 3.93 -3.34
C LEU A 66 -6.55 4.26 -1.94
N GLN A 67 -5.81 3.93 -0.89
CA GLN A 67 -6.23 4.23 0.48
C GLN A 67 -6.37 5.74 0.72
N GLN A 68 -5.42 6.55 0.25
CA GLN A 68 -5.51 8.02 0.33
C GLN A 68 -6.78 8.55 -0.35
N VAL A 69 -7.11 8.03 -1.54
CA VAL A 69 -8.34 8.42 -2.25
C VAL A 69 -9.58 7.97 -1.48
N VAL A 70 -9.57 6.78 -0.88
CA VAL A 70 -10.68 6.28 -0.05
C VAL A 70 -10.86 7.17 1.19
N ASP A 71 -9.77 7.51 1.88
CA ASP A 71 -9.80 8.35 3.07
C ASP A 71 -10.30 9.76 2.76
N GLN A 72 -9.88 10.32 1.62
CA GLN A 72 -10.42 11.59 1.12
C GLN A 72 -11.94 11.51 0.91
N ARG A 73 -12.44 10.44 0.28
CA ARG A 73 -13.89 10.25 0.09
C ARG A 73 -14.65 10.04 1.39
N ILE A 74 -14.06 9.36 2.36
CA ILE A 74 -14.61 9.21 3.71
C ILE A 74 -14.67 10.58 4.41
N SER A 75 -13.65 11.41 4.25
CA SER A 75 -13.63 12.76 4.84
C SER A 75 -14.71 13.68 4.26
N GLU A 76 -14.99 13.55 2.96
CA GLU A 76 -16.04 14.30 2.26
C GLU A 76 -17.45 13.80 2.60
N HIS A 77 -17.60 12.48 2.84
CA HIS A 77 -18.88 11.83 3.12
C HIS A 77 -18.78 10.80 4.26
N PRO A 78 -18.65 11.25 5.53
CA PRO A 78 -18.46 10.36 6.67
C PRO A 78 -19.62 9.37 6.87
N ASP A 79 -20.84 9.76 6.49
CA ASP A 79 -22.05 8.94 6.53
C ASP A 79 -21.94 7.69 5.65
N ARG A 80 -21.10 7.74 4.60
CA ARG A 80 -20.90 6.64 3.64
C ARG A 80 -19.69 5.77 3.95
N LYS A 81 -18.96 6.02 5.05
CA LYS A 81 -17.71 5.33 5.40
C LYS A 81 -17.81 3.81 5.30
N SER A 82 -18.70 3.21 6.09
CA SER A 82 -18.86 1.75 6.17
C SER A 82 -19.23 1.13 4.81
N ALA A 83 -20.10 1.81 4.05
CA ALA A 83 -20.49 1.36 2.72
C ALA A 83 -19.32 1.40 1.72
N LEU A 84 -18.50 2.46 1.76
CA LEU A 84 -17.32 2.59 0.91
C LEU A 84 -16.25 1.56 1.28
N GLU A 85 -15.90 1.43 2.56
CA GLU A 85 -14.93 0.44 3.05
C GLU A 85 -15.34 -0.98 2.66
N SER A 86 -16.61 -1.35 2.89
CA SER A 86 -17.15 -2.66 2.51
C SER A 86 -17.05 -2.91 1.00
N LYS A 87 -17.33 -1.88 0.19
CA LYS A 87 -17.23 -1.96 -1.27
C LYS A 87 -15.79 -2.16 -1.72
N ILE A 88 -14.83 -1.44 -1.13
CA ILE A 88 -13.41 -1.57 -1.46
C ILE A 88 -12.89 -2.94 -1.04
N ALA A 89 -13.23 -3.42 0.16
CA ALA A 89 -12.84 -4.74 0.62
C ALA A 89 -13.36 -5.86 -0.31
N LYS A 90 -14.65 -5.81 -0.69
CA LYS A 90 -15.25 -6.77 -1.65
C LYS A 90 -14.56 -6.70 -3.01
N TRP A 91 -14.27 -5.49 -3.49
CA TRP A 91 -13.58 -5.30 -4.75
C TRP A 91 -12.13 -5.82 -4.72
N LYS A 92 -11.35 -5.56 -3.65
CA LYS A 92 -9.98 -6.10 -3.50
C LYS A 92 -9.97 -7.63 -3.54
N LYS A 93 -10.89 -8.27 -2.80
CA LYS A 93 -11.04 -9.74 -2.84
C LYS A 93 -11.33 -10.26 -4.26
N ALA A 94 -12.23 -9.61 -5.00
CA ALA A 94 -12.55 -10.01 -6.37
C ALA A 94 -11.38 -9.77 -7.34
N ARG A 95 -10.68 -8.64 -7.20
CA ARG A 95 -9.46 -8.33 -7.95
C ARG A 95 -8.41 -9.40 -7.72
N ASP A 96 -8.12 -9.74 -6.47
CA ASP A 96 -7.05 -10.70 -6.14
C ASP A 96 -7.34 -12.09 -6.69
N ALA A 97 -8.60 -12.56 -6.62
CA ALA A 97 -9.01 -13.81 -7.23
C ALA A 97 -8.88 -13.80 -8.77
N SER A 98 -9.26 -12.69 -9.41
CA SER A 98 -9.15 -12.52 -10.87
C SER A 98 -7.70 -12.47 -11.33
N CYS A 99 -6.86 -11.73 -10.61
CA CYS A 99 -5.43 -11.61 -10.88
C CYS A 99 -4.70 -12.93 -10.63
N ASP A 100 -5.06 -13.68 -9.59
CA ASP A 100 -4.52 -15.03 -9.36
C ASP A 100 -4.83 -15.95 -10.54
N LYS A 101 -6.10 -16.02 -10.94
CA LYS A 101 -6.53 -16.84 -12.08
C LYS A 101 -5.79 -16.47 -13.36
N SER A 102 -5.68 -15.18 -13.66
CA SER A 102 -5.03 -14.68 -14.88
C SER A 102 -3.53 -14.95 -14.86
N ALA A 103 -2.86 -14.71 -13.73
CA ALA A 103 -1.44 -14.95 -13.56
C ALA A 103 -1.10 -16.44 -13.66
N ARG A 104 -1.90 -17.33 -13.05
CA ARG A 104 -1.71 -18.78 -13.14
C ARG A 104 -1.95 -19.32 -14.55
N LYS A 105 -2.83 -18.71 -15.34
CA LYS A 105 -3.03 -19.12 -16.73
C LYS A 105 -1.75 -18.95 -17.56
N GLU A 106 -1.00 -17.89 -17.30
CA GLU A 106 0.21 -17.55 -18.06
C GLU A 106 1.47 -18.19 -17.44
N TRP A 107 1.59 -18.14 -16.12
CA TRP A 107 2.81 -18.49 -15.40
C TRP A 107 2.73 -19.80 -14.63
N SER A 108 1.56 -20.45 -14.56
CA SER A 108 1.33 -21.66 -13.77
C SER A 108 1.80 -21.49 -12.31
N ASP A 109 2.87 -22.18 -11.93
CA ASP A 109 3.58 -22.11 -10.65
C ASP A 109 5.02 -21.56 -10.77
N GLY A 110 5.37 -20.99 -11.92
CA GLY A 110 6.69 -20.45 -12.22
C GLY A 110 7.11 -19.29 -11.30
N SER A 111 8.42 -19.02 -11.24
CA SER A 111 9.04 -18.03 -10.34
C SER A 111 8.56 -16.59 -10.54
N MET A 112 7.94 -16.28 -11.69
CA MET A 112 7.38 -14.97 -12.01
C MET A 112 5.88 -14.83 -11.69
N LEU A 113 5.23 -15.90 -11.21
CA LEU A 113 3.83 -15.86 -10.77
C LEU A 113 3.56 -14.75 -9.74
N PRO A 114 4.41 -14.51 -8.72
CA PRO A 114 4.18 -13.42 -7.76
C PRO A 114 4.23 -12.03 -8.42
N ALA A 115 5.18 -11.78 -9.32
CA ALA A 115 5.27 -10.54 -10.08
C ALA A 115 4.04 -10.31 -10.97
N ALA A 116 3.57 -11.37 -11.66
CA ALA A 116 2.41 -11.29 -12.54
C ALA A 116 1.13 -10.94 -11.77
N ARG A 117 0.92 -11.56 -10.60
CA ARG A 117 -0.19 -11.21 -9.70
C ARG A 117 -0.12 -9.75 -9.24
N ALA A 118 1.05 -9.31 -8.78
CA ALA A 118 1.25 -7.96 -8.27
C ALA A 118 1.06 -6.90 -9.36
N THR A 119 1.54 -7.17 -10.57
CA THR A 119 1.37 -6.28 -11.74
C THR A 119 -0.10 -6.15 -12.11
N CYS A 120 -0.84 -7.25 -12.19
CA CYS A 120 -2.30 -7.22 -12.42
C CYS A 120 -3.02 -6.43 -11.33
N ALA A 121 -2.70 -6.69 -10.05
CA ALA A 121 -3.30 -5.99 -8.94
C ALA A 121 -3.02 -4.49 -8.98
N THR A 122 -1.79 -4.09 -9.33
CA THR A 122 -1.37 -2.69 -9.48
C THR A 122 -2.23 -1.96 -10.52
N ALA A 123 -2.34 -2.53 -11.72
CA ALA A 123 -3.13 -1.93 -12.81
C ALA A 123 -4.60 -1.75 -12.42
N ALA A 124 -5.21 -2.78 -11.84
CA ALA A 124 -6.60 -2.72 -11.38
C ALA A 124 -6.79 -1.69 -10.23
N THR A 125 -5.79 -1.55 -9.35
CA THR A 125 -5.82 -0.62 -8.22
C THR A 125 -5.74 0.83 -8.66
N ARG A 126 -4.84 1.15 -9.59
CA ARG A 126 -4.77 2.49 -10.19
C ARG A 126 -6.08 2.85 -10.89
N ALA A 127 -6.66 1.91 -11.66
CA ALA A 127 -7.96 2.14 -12.31
C ALA A 127 -9.10 2.39 -11.29
N MET A 128 -9.10 1.71 -10.15
CA MET A 128 -10.08 1.97 -9.08
C MET A 128 -9.84 3.33 -8.42
N ALA A 129 -8.59 3.67 -8.10
CA ALA A 129 -8.23 4.97 -7.51
C ALA A 129 -8.70 6.11 -8.42
N GLU A 130 -8.42 6.03 -9.73
CA GLU A 130 -8.92 7.01 -10.71
C GLU A 130 -10.45 7.09 -10.73
N LYS A 131 -11.13 5.93 -10.72
CA LYS A 131 -12.60 5.88 -10.73
C LYS A 131 -13.20 6.55 -9.48
N LEU A 132 -12.56 6.41 -8.33
CA LEU A 132 -12.98 7.05 -7.09
C LEU A 132 -12.64 8.54 -7.11
N ALA A 133 -11.50 8.95 -7.65
CA ALA A 133 -11.09 10.36 -7.77
C ALA A 133 -11.99 11.14 -8.76
N LYS A 134 -12.43 10.52 -9.85
CA LYS A 134 -13.27 11.15 -10.89
C LYS A 134 -14.76 11.30 -10.52
N LYS A 135 -15.27 10.57 -9.53
CA LYS A 135 -16.69 10.67 -9.12
C LYS A 135 -16.93 12.02 -8.42
N PRO A 136 -17.73 12.96 -8.99
CA PRO A 136 -18.11 14.14 -8.24
C PRO A 136 -18.90 13.72 -6.99
N ALA A 137 -18.66 14.41 -5.87
CA ALA A 137 -19.50 14.34 -4.69
C ALA A 137 -20.95 14.58 -5.16
N HIS A 138 -21.80 13.55 -5.12
CA HIS A 138 -23.16 13.65 -5.63
C HIS A 138 -23.88 14.75 -4.83
N GLY A 139 -24.27 15.83 -5.51
CA GLY A 139 -25.16 16.86 -4.95
C GLY A 139 -26.53 16.28 -4.59
N PRO A 140 -27.30 16.95 -3.71
CA PRO A 140 -28.55 16.41 -3.20
C PRO A 140 -29.59 16.26 -4.33
N SER A 141 -30.28 15.11 -4.34
CA SER A 141 -31.61 14.97 -4.95
C SER A 141 -32.66 15.37 -3.92
#